data_AF-A0A925VQX8-F1
#
_entry.id   AF-A0A925VQX8-F1
#
_cell.length_a   1.000
_cell.length_b   1.000
_cell.length_c   1.000
_cell.angle_alpha   90.00
_cell.angle_beta   90.00
_cell.angle_gamma   90.00
#
_symmetry.space_group_name_H-M   'P 1'
#
loop_
_entity.id
_entity.type
_entity.pdbx_description
1 polymer ?
#
loop_
_entity_poly.entity_id
_entity_poly.type
_entity_poly.pdbx_seq_one_letter_code
_entity_poly.pdbx_strand_id
1 'polypeptide(L)' 'MTRRSPPAPTLPARVRAWLGLTQAQLSLYLGVSQTLLQAIEAGQRRLSPNVSVALLPLLLQLPPPATPADPGP' A
#
# COMPACT_ATOMS: atom_id res chain seq x y z
N MET A 1 2.63 28.26 8.40
CA MET A 1 2.09 27.16 7.57
C MET A 1 2.76 25.86 7.98
N THR A 2 2.09 25.04 8.79
CA THR A 2 2.60 23.69 9.15
C THR A 2 2.50 22.81 7.92
N ARG A 3 3.64 22.48 7.28
CA ARG A 3 3.66 21.39 6.29
C ARG A 3 3.30 20.11 7.04
N ARG A 4 2.09 19.60 6.86
CA ARG A 4 1.76 18.23 7.25
C ARG A 4 2.68 17.32 6.46
N SER A 5 3.51 16.54 7.14
CA SER A 5 4.21 15.42 6.49
C SER A 5 3.19 14.60 5.73
N PRO A 6 3.44 14.24 4.46
CA PRO A 6 2.55 13.37 3.74
C PRO A 6 2.36 12.09 4.57
N PRO A 7 1.12 11.57 4.67
CA PRO A 7 0.90 10.32 5.36
C PRO A 7 1.81 9.25 4.77
N ALA A 8 2.38 8.41 5.63
CA ALA A 8 3.19 7.27 5.18
C ALA A 8 2.39 6.49 4.12
N PRO A 9 3.03 6.07 3.02
CA PRO A 9 2.33 5.39 1.95
C PRO A 9 1.63 4.16 2.51
N THR A 10 0.33 4.06 2.26
CA THR A 10 -0.43 2.88 2.64
C THR A 10 0.16 1.65 1.96
N LEU A 11 -0.06 0.50 2.58
CA LEU A 11 0.44 -0.79 2.11
C LEU A 11 0.15 -1.05 0.61
N PRO A 12 -1.08 -0.84 0.09
CA PRO A 12 -1.35 -0.94 -1.36
C PRO A 12 -0.57 0.10 -2.19
N ALA A 13 -0.48 1.35 -1.73
CA ALA A 13 0.28 2.38 -2.45
C ALA A 13 1.78 2.04 -2.56
N ARG A 14 2.35 1.46 -1.51
CA ARG A 14 3.74 0.99 -1.50
C ARG A 14 3.96 -0.18 -2.46
N VAL A 15 3.07 -1.17 -2.44
CA VAL A 15 3.11 -2.31 -3.39
C VAL A 15 3.04 -1.79 -4.83
N ARG A 16 2.17 -0.81 -5.08
CA ARG A 16 2.00 -0.17 -6.38
C ARG A 16 3.28 0.50 -6.87
N ALA A 17 3.89 1.32 -6.00
CA ALA A 17 5.12 2.04 -6.30
C ALA A 17 6.28 1.08 -6.57
N TRP A 18 6.37 -0.03 -5.82
CA TRP A 18 7.45 -1.01 -5.97
C TRP A 18 7.32 -1.83 -7.26
N LEU A 19 6.11 -2.27 -7.59
CA LEU A 19 5.84 -3.11 -8.76
C LEU A 19 5.61 -2.29 -10.05
N GLY A 20 5.67 -0.96 -9.98
CA GLY A 20 5.39 -0.08 -11.13
C GLY A 20 3.93 -0.14 -11.61
N LEU A 21 3.00 -0.52 -10.73
CA LEU A 21 1.59 -0.69 -11.09
C LEU A 21 0.83 0.63 -11.14
N THR A 22 -0.19 0.69 -11.99
CA THR A 22 -1.21 1.76 -11.92
C THR A 22 -2.31 1.39 -10.91
N GLN A 23 -3.08 2.39 -10.45
CA GLN A 23 -4.22 2.13 -9.54
C GLN A 23 -5.26 1.24 -10.22
N ALA A 24 -5.47 1.42 -11.53
CA ALA A 24 -6.31 0.56 -12.36
C ALA A 24 -5.84 -0.90 -12.33
N GLN A 25 -4.55 -1.16 -12.59
CA GLN A 25 -4.00 -2.52 -12.59
C GLN A 25 -4.13 -3.20 -11.22
N LEU A 26 -3.81 -2.48 -10.14
CA LEU A 26 -3.93 -3.04 -8.80
C LEU A 26 -5.40 -3.31 -8.43
N SER A 27 -6.32 -2.43 -8.81
CA SER A 27 -7.75 -2.62 -8.56
C SER A 27 -8.32 -3.86 -9.28
N LEU A 28 -7.89 -4.09 -10.54
CA LEU A 28 -8.25 -5.27 -11.32
C LEU A 28 -7.70 -6.54 -10.68
N TYR A 29 -6.44 -6.53 -10.26
CA TYR A 29 -5.81 -7.67 -9.59
C TYR A 29 -6.51 -8.03 -8.28
N LEU A 30 -6.91 -7.02 -7.51
CA LEU A 30 -7.58 -7.21 -6.21
C LEU A 30 -9.10 -7.48 -6.35
N GLY A 31 -9.66 -7.39 -7.56
CA GLY A 31 -11.10 -7.53 -7.80
C GLY A 31 -11.94 -6.43 -7.13
N VAL A 32 -11.39 -5.22 -6.99
CA VAL A 32 -12.08 -4.07 -6.37
C VAL A 32 -12.20 -2.89 -7.32
N SER A 33 -13.13 -1.98 -7.07
CA SER A 33 -13.23 -0.73 -7.83
C SER A 33 -12.04 0.20 -7.55
N GLN A 34 -11.60 0.97 -8.55
CA GLN A 34 -10.54 1.98 -8.41
C GLN A 34 -10.86 2.99 -7.30
N THR A 35 -12.11 3.44 -7.19
CA THR A 35 -12.56 4.36 -6.13
C THR A 35 -12.43 3.75 -4.73
N LEU A 36 -12.67 2.44 -4.58
CA LEU A 36 -12.47 1.76 -3.31
C LEU A 36 -10.99 1.68 -2.95
N LEU A 37 -10.14 1.34 -3.92
CA LEU A 37 -8.70 1.32 -3.75
C LEU A 37 -8.16 2.72 -3.40
N GLN A 38 -8.65 3.77 -4.05
CA GLN A 38 -8.30 5.15 -3.73
C GLN A 38 -8.70 5.54 -2.29
N ALA A 39 -9.90 5.18 -1.85
CA ALA A 39 -10.35 5.45 -0.48
C ALA A 39 -9.49 4.71 0.56
N ILE A 40 -9.04 3.49 0.24
CA ILE A 40 -8.10 2.74 1.08
C ILE A 40 -6.73 3.43 1.08
N GLU A 41 -6.23 3.82 -0.09
CA GLU A 41 -4.92 4.49 -0.22
C GLU A 41 -4.90 5.85 0.50
N ALA A 42 -6.04 6.55 0.55
CA ALA A 42 -6.25 7.80 1.27
C ALA A 42 -6.53 7.64 2.78
N GLY A 43 -6.53 6.40 3.30
CA GLY A 43 -6.82 6.11 4.70
C GLY A 43 -8.28 6.33 5.12
N GLN A 44 -9.18 6.58 4.18
CA GLN A 44 -10.62 6.78 4.41
C GLN A 44 -11.35 5.46 4.66
N ARG A 45 -10.79 4.34 4.20
CA ARG A 45 -11.33 2.98 4.36
C ARG A 45 -10.24 2.03 4.84
N ARG A 46 -10.63 1.09 5.71
CA ARG A 46 -9.76 -0.03 6.12
C ARG A 46 -9.69 -1.09 5.02
N LEU A 47 -8.57 -1.82 4.98
CA LEU A 47 -8.41 -3.00 4.12
C LEU A 47 -9.37 -4.10 4.58
N SER A 48 -10.23 -4.56 3.67
CA SER A 48 -11.05 -5.74 3.89
C SER A 48 -10.18 -7.00 3.93
N PRO A 49 -10.56 -8.03 4.71
CA PRO A 49 -9.78 -9.26 4.83
C PRO A 49 -9.50 -9.93 3.48
N ASN A 50 -10.46 -9.95 2.56
CA ASN A 50 -10.26 -10.50 1.21
C ASN A 50 -9.18 -9.74 0.42
N VAL A 51 -9.13 -8.41 0.55
CA VAL A 51 -8.12 -7.57 -0.11
C VAL A 51 -6.74 -7.82 0.50
N SER A 52 -6.68 -8.00 1.82
CA SER A 52 -5.44 -8.35 2.53
C SER A 52 -4.87 -9.69 2.05
N VAL A 53 -5.71 -10.71 1.89
CA VAL A 53 -5.30 -12.03 1.38
C VAL A 53 -4.84 -11.93 -0.08
N ALA A 54 -5.56 -11.19 -0.92
CA ALA A 54 -5.17 -10.97 -2.31
C ALA A 54 -3.85 -10.16 -2.44
N LEU A 55 -3.53 -9.29 -1.49
CA LEU A 55 -2.26 -8.55 -1.44
C LEU A 55 -1.07 -9.41 -1.03
N LEU A 56 -1.27 -10.54 -0.33
CA LEU A 56 -0.21 -11.38 0.21
C LEU A 56 0.83 -11.82 -0.84
N PRO A 57 0.47 -12.37 -2.02
CA PRO A 57 1.45 -12.75 -3.04
C PRO A 57 2.24 -11.56 -3.62
N LEU A 58 1.65 -10.36 -3.64
CA LEU A 58 2.37 -9.15 -4.04
C LEU A 58 3.35 -8.72 -2.95
N LEU A 59 2.98 -8.87 -1.68
CA LEU A 59 3.84 -8.54 -0.54
C LEU A 59 5.08 -9.40 -0.44
N LEU A 60 4.99 -10.68 -0.81
CA LEU A 60 6.15 -11.57 -0.85
C LEU A 60 7.21 -11.15 -1.87
N GLN A 61 6.85 -10.29 -2.84
CA GLN A 61 7.78 -9.75 -3.82
C GLN A 61 8.41 -8.42 -3.38
N LEU A 62 7.91 -7.81 -2.30
CA LEU A 62 8.50 -6.60 -1.76
C LEU A 62 9.75 -6.96 -0.95
N PRO A 63 10.81 -6.15 -1.02
CA PRO A 63 11.92 -6.28 -0.10
C PRO A 63 11.39 -6.12 1.33
N PRO A 64 12.00 -6.83 2.31
CA PRO A 64 11.65 -6.64 3.70
C PRO A 64 11.70 -5.15 4.03
N PRO A 65 10.77 -4.63 4.85
CA PRO A 65 10.82 -3.23 5.26
C PRO A 65 12.21 -2.99 5.83
N ALA A 66 12.93 -2.01 5.26
CA ALA A 66 14.19 -1.55 5.81
C ALA A 66 13.91 -1.22 7.27
N THR A 67 14.36 -2.09 8.16
CA THR A 67 14.31 -1.84 9.59
C THR A 67 15.07 -0.53 9.75
N PRO A 68 14.50 0.53 10.35
CA PRO A 68 15.30 1.70 10.66
C PRO A 68 16.52 1.16 11.40
N ALA A 69 17.71 1.40 10.83
CA ALA A 69 18.94 0.92 11.42
C ALA A 69 18.90 1.35 12.88
N ASP A 70 18.87 0.37 13.77
CA ASP A 70 18.99 0.59 15.20
C ASP A 70 20.25 1.46 15.36
N PRO A 71 20.14 2.71 15.86
CA PRO A 71 21.33 3.44 16.22
C PRO A 71 21.94 2.62 17.36
N GLY A 72 22.94 1.81 17.02
CA GLY A 72 23.63 0.94 17.96
C GLY A 72 24.12 1.72 19.19
N PRO A 73 24.41 1.00 20.29
CA PRO A 73 24.54 1.54 21.64
C PRO A 73 25.57 2.67 21.79
#